data_AF-A0A2U2TVX1-F1
#
_entry.id   AF-A0A2U2TVX1-F1
#
_cell.length_a   1.000
_cell.length_b   1.000
_cell.length_c   1.000
_cell.angle_alpha   90.00
_cell.angle_beta   90.00
_cell.angle_gamma   90.00
#
_symmetry.space_group_name_H-M   'P 1'
#
loop_
_entity.id
_entity.type
_entity.pdbx_description
1 polymer ?
#
loop_
_entity_poly.entity_id
_entity_poly.type
_entity_poly.pdbx_seq_one_letter_code
_entity_poly.pdbx_strand_id
1 'polypeptide(L)'
;LSLNYTWTQSEQRDGDNKGAPLSYTPEHMVNAKLNWQITEDVSSWLGARYRGKTPRFTQNYSSLSAVQKKVYDEKGEYLKAWTVLDAGMSWKVTDALTLNAAVNNVLNKDYSDVSLYRAGSGTLYAGDYFQTGASTT
;
A
#
# COMPACT_ATOMS: atom_id res chain seq x y z
N LEU A 1 13.18 6.12 19.16
CA LEU A 1 13.00 6.00 17.69
C LEU A 1 12.90 4.51 17.35
N SER A 2 11.93 4.13 16.52
CA SER A 2 11.78 2.76 16.02
C SER A 2 11.79 2.81 14.49
N LEU A 3 12.57 1.93 13.85
CA LEU A 3 12.65 1.81 12.40
C LEU A 3 12.74 0.33 12.04
N ASN A 4 11.93 -0.11 11.07
CA ASN A 4 12.08 -1.39 10.43
C ASN A 4 12.00 -1.23 8.91
N TYR A 5 12.77 -2.07 8.22
CA TYR A 5 12.81 -2.14 6.78
C TYR A 5 12.84 -3.61 6.37
N THR A 6 11.98 -3.95 5.41
CA THR A 6 11.89 -5.28 4.84
C THR A 6 12.14 -5.20 3.35
N TRP A 7 13.08 -6.00 2.87
CA TRP A 7 13.25 -6.30 1.45
C TRP A 7 12.75 -7.72 1.17
N THR A 8 11.89 -7.88 0.17
CA THR A 8 11.34 -9.17 -0.25
C THR A 8 11.55 -9.37 -1.73
N GLN A 9 12.27 -10.41 -2.10
CA GLN A 9 12.35 -10.89 -3.48
C GLN A 9 11.65 -12.25 -3.56
N SER A 10 10.59 -12.33 -4.35
CA SER A 10 9.84 -13.58 -4.54
C SER A 10 9.41 -13.74 -6.00
N GLU A 11 9.63 -14.93 -6.53
CA GLU A 11 9.33 -15.30 -7.92
C GLU A 11 8.81 -16.74 -7.99
N GLN A 12 8.04 -17.03 -9.04
CA GLN A 12 7.64 -18.40 -9.37
C GLN A 12 8.80 -19.09 -10.11
N ARG A 13 9.28 -20.20 -9.55
CA ARG A 13 10.46 -20.91 -10.08
C ARG A 13 10.14 -21.84 -11.26
N ASP A 14 8.89 -22.27 -11.37
CA ASP A 14 8.39 -23.23 -12.35
C ASP A 14 6.91 -22.97 -12.72
N GLY A 15 6.36 -23.81 -13.60
CA GLY A 15 5.02 -23.68 -14.16
C GLY A 15 4.89 -22.62 -15.26
N ASP A 16 3.65 -22.41 -15.72
CA ASP A 16 3.34 -21.54 -16.87
C ASP A 16 3.67 -20.05 -16.64
N ASN A 17 3.88 -19.65 -15.38
CA ASN A 17 4.22 -18.29 -14.98
C ASN A 17 5.61 -18.18 -14.37
N LYS A 18 6.54 -19.07 -14.75
CA LYS A 18 7.95 -19.01 -14.33
C LYS A 18 8.53 -17.60 -14.54
N GLY A 19 9.20 -17.08 -13.53
CA GLY A 19 9.76 -15.72 -13.49
C GLY A 19 8.77 -14.63 -13.11
N ALA A 20 7.46 -14.90 -13.06
CA ALA A 20 6.48 -13.94 -12.59
C ALA A 20 6.52 -13.81 -11.05
N PRO A 21 6.04 -12.70 -10.48
CA PRO A 21 5.95 -12.52 -9.04
C PRO A 21 5.14 -13.63 -8.36
N LEU A 22 5.61 -14.09 -7.20
CA LEU A 22 4.95 -15.14 -6.42
C LEU A 22 3.67 -14.64 -5.74
N SER A 23 3.66 -13.37 -5.33
CA SER A 23 2.58 -12.77 -4.55
C SER A 23 2.47 -11.27 -4.80
N TYR A 24 1.38 -10.67 -4.33
CA TYR A 24 1.14 -9.23 -4.33
C TYR A 24 1.95 -8.51 -3.22
N THR A 25 3.20 -8.91 -3.02
CA THR A 25 4.08 -8.36 -1.99
C THR A 25 4.98 -7.28 -2.61
N PRO A 26 5.07 -6.08 -2.01
CA PRO A 26 6.04 -5.08 -2.44
C PRO A 26 7.46 -5.54 -2.14
N GLU A 27 8.41 -5.18 -2.99
CA GLU A 27 9.81 -5.51 -2.75
C GLU A 27 10.38 -4.77 -1.54
N HIS A 28 9.91 -3.55 -1.27
CA HIS A 28 10.40 -2.69 -0.20
C HIS A 28 9.27 -2.22 0.70
N MET A 29 9.42 -2.38 2.01
CA MET A 29 8.55 -1.79 3.01
C MET A 29 9.38 -1.13 4.11
N VAL A 30 9.00 0.08 4.51
CA VAL A 30 9.65 0.81 5.61
C VAL A 30 8.57 1.25 6.58
N ASN A 31 8.80 1.04 7.88
CA ASN A 31 8.00 1.65 8.93
C ASN A 31 8.92 2.36 9.92
N ALA A 32 8.67 3.64 10.16
CA ALA A 32 9.42 4.46 11.10
C ALA A 32 8.46 5.12 12.10
N LYS A 33 8.88 5.22 13.37
CA LYS A 33 8.16 5.95 14.42
C LYS A 33 9.13 6.72 15.30
N LEU A 34 9.00 8.03 15.29
CA LEU A 34 9.68 8.94 16.20
C LEU A 34 8.73 9.28 17.35
N ASN A 35 9.18 9.09 18.59
CA ASN A 35 8.47 9.56 19.78
C ASN A 35 9.32 10.66 20.41
N TRP A 36 8.71 11.75 20.84
CA TRP A 36 9.38 12.91 21.40
C TRP A 36 8.63 13.40 22.65
N GLN A 37 9.32 13.42 23.78
CA GLN A 37 8.90 14.14 24.98
C GLN A 37 9.20 15.64 24.80
N ILE A 38 8.17 16.46 24.60
CA ILE A 38 8.33 17.91 24.37
C ILE A 38 8.56 18.62 25.70
N THR A 39 7.76 18.28 26.71
CA THR A 39 7.88 18.73 28.11
C THR A 39 7.56 17.54 29.02
N GLU A 40 7.64 17.67 30.35
CA GLU A 40 7.25 16.59 31.28
C GLU A 40 5.79 16.14 31.10
N ASP A 41 4.90 17.07 30.72
CA ASP A 41 3.46 16.83 30.57
C ASP A 41 3.01 16.61 29.12
N VAL A 42 3.86 16.89 28.13
CA VAL A 42 3.51 16.81 26.70
C VAL A 42 4.45 15.88 25.96
N SER A 43 3.87 14.87 25.31
CA SER A 43 4.57 13.97 24.40
C SER A 43 3.93 13.97 23.02
N SER A 44 4.72 13.76 21.98
CA SER A 44 4.25 13.62 20.61
C SER A 44 4.91 12.43 19.92
N TRP A 45 4.30 11.99 18.82
CA TRP A 45 4.88 10.99 17.95
C TRP A 45 4.58 11.30 16.48
N LEU A 46 5.50 10.89 15.62
CA LEU A 46 5.38 10.92 14.17
C LEU A 46 5.65 9.51 13.65
N GLY A 47 4.70 8.97 12.90
CA GLY A 47 4.78 7.69 12.22
C GLY A 47 4.88 7.89 10.71
N ALA A 48 5.74 7.11 10.06
CA ALA A 48 5.84 7.06 8.61
C ALA A 48 5.80 5.61 8.15
N ARG A 49 4.96 5.33 7.15
CA ARG A 49 4.84 4.01 6.52
C ARG A 49 5.01 4.16 5.02
N TYR A 50 5.99 3.48 4.46
CA TYR A 50 6.22 3.41 3.03
C TYR A 50 6.01 1.99 2.53
N ARG A 51 5.23 1.86 1.48
CA ARG A 51 5.06 0.62 0.72
C ARG A 51 5.52 0.86 -0.71
N GLY A 52 6.49 0.06 -1.15
CA GLY A 52 7.01 0.09 -2.50
C GLY A 52 5.97 -0.32 -3.55
N LYS A 53 6.40 -0.26 -4.82
CA LYS A 53 5.60 -0.77 -5.94
C LYS A 53 5.25 -2.24 -5.67
N THR A 54 4.01 -2.61 -5.96
CA THR A 54 3.51 -3.97 -5.73
C THR A 54 3.05 -4.56 -7.06
N PRO A 55 3.44 -5.80 -7.41
CA PRO A 55 2.96 -6.45 -8.62
C PRO A 55 1.43 -6.42 -8.72
N ARG A 56 0.89 -6.11 -9.90
CA ARG A 56 -0.56 -6.20 -10.16
C ARG A 56 -0.98 -7.62 -10.49
N PHE A 57 -0.11 -8.47 -11.00
CA PHE A 57 -0.50 -9.82 -11.36
C PHE A 57 0.61 -10.79 -10.96
N THR A 58 0.20 -12.00 -10.61
CA THR A 58 1.10 -13.14 -10.37
C THR A 58 1.18 -14.04 -11.61
N GLN A 59 0.85 -13.51 -12.79
CA GLN A 59 0.87 -14.24 -14.05
C GLN A 59 1.69 -13.45 -15.06
N ASN A 60 2.38 -14.16 -15.95
CA ASN A 60 3.07 -13.53 -17.08
C ASN A 60 2.05 -12.85 -18.00
N TYR A 61 2.46 -11.75 -18.65
CA TYR A 61 1.58 -10.97 -19.53
C TYR A 61 0.84 -11.85 -20.57
N SER A 62 1.52 -12.83 -21.16
CA SER A 62 0.93 -13.78 -22.12
C SER A 62 -0.29 -14.53 -21.56
N SER A 63 -0.24 -14.88 -20.29
CA SER A 63 -1.22 -15.68 -19.55
C SER A 63 -2.37 -14.85 -18.95
N LEU A 64 -2.30 -13.53 -19.06
CA LEU A 64 -3.36 -12.63 -18.62
C LEU A 64 -4.59 -12.73 -19.53
N SER A 65 -5.78 -12.63 -18.91
CA SER A 65 -7.04 -12.44 -19.64
C SER A 65 -7.05 -11.10 -20.40
N ALA A 66 -7.94 -10.97 -21.39
CA ALA A 66 -8.05 -9.75 -22.19
C ALA A 66 -8.28 -8.49 -21.34
N VAL A 67 -9.09 -8.57 -20.27
CA VAL A 67 -9.36 -7.42 -19.40
C VAL A 67 -8.15 -7.06 -18.53
N GLN A 68 -7.38 -8.05 -18.08
CA GLN A 68 -6.15 -7.83 -17.32
C GLN A 68 -5.03 -7.25 -18.18
N LYS A 69 -4.88 -7.71 -19.43
CA LYS A 69 -3.95 -7.12 -20.41
C LYS A 69 -4.25 -5.63 -20.62
N LYS A 70 -5.52 -5.28 -20.80
CA LYS A 70 -5.93 -3.87 -20.92
C LYS A 70 -5.51 -3.02 -19.72
N VAL A 71 -5.70 -3.54 -18.51
CA VAL A 71 -5.28 -2.85 -17.27
C VAL A 71 -3.76 -2.74 -17.20
N TYR A 72 -3.05 -3.81 -17.55
CA TYR A 72 -1.59 -3.83 -17.59
C TYR A 72 -1.05 -2.76 -18.56
N ASP A 73 -1.63 -2.67 -19.76
CA ASP A 73 -1.19 -1.75 -20.81
C ASP A 73 -1.44 -0.28 -20.43
N GLU A 74 -2.56 0.02 -19.75
CA GLU A 74 -2.92 1.39 -19.37
C GLU A 74 -2.33 1.84 -18.02
N LYS A 75 -2.25 0.95 -17.02
CA LYS A 75 -1.84 1.27 -15.63
C LYS A 75 -0.47 0.72 -15.25
N GLY A 76 0.15 -0.07 -16.14
CA GLY A 76 1.45 -0.71 -15.94
C GLY A 76 1.39 -1.99 -15.11
N GLU A 77 2.52 -2.70 -15.04
CA GLU A 77 2.67 -3.97 -14.31
C GLU A 77 2.50 -3.87 -12.78
N TYR A 78 2.72 -2.68 -12.21
CA TYR A 78 2.77 -2.48 -10.76
C TYR A 78 1.73 -1.46 -10.27
N LEU A 79 1.18 -1.71 -9.09
CA LEU A 79 0.54 -0.70 -8.26
C LEU A 79 1.61 0.31 -7.82
N LYS A 80 1.24 1.59 -7.80
CA LYS A 80 2.16 2.67 -7.42
C LYS A 80 2.56 2.53 -5.94
N ALA A 81 3.81 2.90 -5.65
CA ALA A 81 4.28 3.02 -4.28
C ALA A 81 3.55 4.15 -3.55
N TRP A 82 3.41 4.04 -2.23
CA TRP A 82 2.76 5.06 -1.41
C TRP A 82 3.45 5.24 -0.06
N THR A 83 3.29 6.44 0.49
CA THR A 83 3.76 6.82 1.82
C THR A 83 2.60 7.43 2.59
N VAL A 84 2.41 7.00 3.84
CA VAL A 84 1.46 7.58 4.77
C VAL A 84 2.23 8.13 5.96
N LEU A 85 1.90 9.35 6.35
CA LEU A 85 2.37 9.97 7.59
C LEU A 85 1.20 10.07 8.56
N ASP A 86 1.46 9.67 9.80
CA ASP A 86 0.51 9.69 10.91
C ASP A 86 1.20 10.46 12.05
N ALA A 87 0.46 11.31 12.77
CA ALA A 87 1.01 12.09 13.88
C ALA A 87 0.04 12.11 15.06
N GLY A 88 0.58 12.22 16.27
CA GLY A 88 -0.25 12.37 17.45
C GLY A 88 0.48 13.02 18.62
N MET A 89 -0.31 13.45 19.59
CA MET A 89 0.14 14.14 20.79
C MET A 89 -0.69 13.68 21.98
N SER A 90 -0.03 13.63 23.14
CA SER A 90 -0.64 13.39 24.44
C SER A 90 -0.21 14.50 25.38
N TRP A 91 -1.18 15.11 26.07
CA TRP A 91 -0.96 16.19 27.01
C TRP A 91 -1.67 15.90 28.34
N LYS A 92 -0.88 15.76 29.40
CA LYS A 92 -1.36 15.70 30.78
C LYS A 92 -1.74 17.11 31.24
N VAL A 93 -3.03 17.40 31.26
CA VAL A 93 -3.55 18.73 31.65
C VAL A 93 -3.54 18.89 33.17
N THR A 94 -3.84 17.80 33.89
CA THR A 94 -3.76 17.70 35.35
C THR A 94 -3.35 16.28 35.76
N ASP A 95 -3.12 16.03 37.05
CA ASP A 95 -2.85 14.67 37.54
C ASP A 95 -3.97 13.65 37.28
N ALA A 96 -5.19 14.13 37.03
CA ALA A 96 -6.35 13.30 36.76
C ALA A 96 -6.83 13.34 35.29
N LEU A 97 -6.23 14.19 34.43
CA LEU A 97 -6.71 14.41 33.07
C LEU A 97 -5.58 14.41 32.04
N THR A 98 -5.70 13.53 31.04
CA THR A 98 -4.82 13.49 29.86
C THR A 98 -5.65 13.59 28.59
N LEU A 99 -5.29 14.50 27.70
CA LEU A 99 -5.88 14.66 26.38
C LEU A 99 -4.98 14.02 25.32
N ASN A 100 -5.59 13.29 24.38
CA ASN A 100 -4.89 12.67 23.28
C ASN A 100 -5.49 13.16 21.96
N ALA A 101 -4.64 13.54 21.02
CA ALA A 101 -5.03 13.92 19.67
C ALA A 101 -4.19 13.15 18.66
N ALA A 102 -4.81 12.68 17.59
CA ALA A 102 -4.11 12.02 16.49
C ALA A 102 -4.73 12.41 15.15
N VAL A 103 -3.87 12.60 14.16
CA VAL A 103 -4.23 12.82 12.76
C VAL A 103 -3.52 11.75 11.95
N ASN A 104 -4.31 10.90 11.30
CA ASN A 104 -3.80 9.85 10.42
C ASN A 104 -3.88 10.32 8.97
N ASN A 105 -2.98 9.83 8.12
CA ASN A 105 -2.89 10.23 6.73
C ASN A 105 -2.79 11.76 6.55
N VAL A 106 -1.84 12.38 7.25
CA VAL A 106 -1.62 13.83 7.29
C VAL A 106 -1.41 14.42 5.89
N LEU A 107 -0.79 13.64 4.99
CA LEU A 107 -0.55 14.05 3.60
C LEU A 107 -1.79 13.93 2.69
N ASN A 108 -2.93 13.52 3.25
CA ASN A 108 -4.19 13.30 2.54
C ASN A 108 -3.99 12.43 1.28
N LYS A 109 -3.28 11.31 1.44
CA LYS A 109 -3.04 10.38 0.34
C LYS A 109 -4.37 9.76 -0.08
N ASP A 110 -4.73 9.96 -1.35
CA ASP A 110 -5.94 9.40 -1.95
C ASP A 110 -5.64 8.06 -2.64
N TYR A 111 -6.53 7.09 -2.39
CA TYR A 111 -6.48 5.73 -2.91
C TYR A 111 -7.74 5.37 -3.72
N SER A 112 -8.68 6.30 -3.86
CA SER A 112 -10.04 6.04 -4.34
C SER A 112 -10.20 6.09 -5.86
N ASP A 113 -9.22 6.60 -6.60
CA ASP A 113 -9.26 6.65 -8.06
C ASP A 113 -9.21 5.23 -8.65
N VAL A 114 -10.38 4.75 -9.07
CA VAL A 114 -10.61 3.41 -9.60
C VAL A 114 -11.48 3.52 -10.84
N SER A 115 -11.05 2.90 -11.93
CA SER A 115 -11.77 2.85 -13.19
C SER A 115 -12.22 1.42 -13.51
N LEU A 116 -13.34 1.30 -14.23
CA LEU A 116 -13.88 0.02 -14.66
C LEU A 116 -13.41 -0.33 -16.07
N TYR A 117 -12.65 -1.41 -16.15
CA TYR A 117 -12.14 -1.99 -17.38
C TYR A 117 -13.06 -3.12 -17.84
N ARG A 118 -13.30 -3.18 -19.16
CA ARG A 118 -14.11 -4.21 -19.80
C ARG A 118 -13.41 -4.75 -21.04
N ALA A 119 -13.44 -6.07 -21.21
CA ALA A 119 -13.04 -6.76 -22.44
C ALA A 119 -13.84 -8.07 -22.57
N GLY A 120 -14.66 -8.18 -23.62
CA GLY A 120 -15.60 -9.30 -23.76
C GLY A 120 -16.59 -9.35 -22.59
N SER A 121 -16.77 -10.53 -21.99
CA SER A 121 -17.53 -10.72 -20.74
C SER A 121 -16.75 -10.37 -19.47
N GLY A 122 -15.44 -10.09 -19.57
CA GLY A 122 -14.58 -9.80 -18.42
C GLY A 122 -14.69 -8.35 -17.96
N THR A 123 -14.78 -8.15 -16.64
CA THR A 123 -14.77 -6.83 -16.00
C THR A 123 -13.74 -6.77 -14.88
N LEU A 124 -13.04 -5.64 -14.74
CA LEU A 124 -12.02 -5.42 -13.71
C LEU A 124 -12.08 -3.99 -13.21
N TYR A 125 -12.10 -3.80 -11.89
CA TYR A 125 -11.90 -2.48 -11.31
C TYR A 125 -10.42 -2.31 -10.99
N ALA A 126 -9.79 -1.28 -11.54
CA ALA A 126 -8.37 -1.01 -11.33
C ALA A 126 -8.12 0.48 -11.14
N GLY A 127 -7.30 0.78 -10.14
CA GLY A 127 -6.79 2.09 -9.80
C GLY A 127 -5.27 2.09 -9.70
N ASP A 128 -4.70 3.21 -9.28
CA ASP A 128 -3.25 3.34 -9.15
C ASP A 128 -2.68 2.54 -7.97
N TYR A 129 -3.47 2.36 -6.91
CA TYR A 129 -3.07 1.70 -5.66
C TYR A 129 -3.95 0.49 -5.30
N PHE A 130 -4.99 0.22 -6.09
CA PHE A 130 -5.98 -0.81 -5.85
C PHE A 130 -6.34 -1.53 -7.13
N GLN A 131 -6.71 -2.81 -7.03
CA GLN A 131 -7.41 -3.54 -8.08
C GLN A 131 -8.25 -4.65 -7.46
N THR A 132 -9.37 -4.99 -8.09
CA THR A 132 -10.17 -6.15 -7.71
C THR A 132 -10.60 -6.94 -8.94
N GLY A 133 -10.44 -8.26 -8.85
CA GLY A 133 -10.97 -9.23 -9.81
C GLY A 133 -12.43 -9.52 -9.53
N ALA A 134 -13.32 -9.26 -10.49
CA ALA A 134 -14.65 -9.84 -10.46
C ALA A 134 -14.60 -11.15 -11.28
N SER A 135 -14.72 -12.30 -10.61
CA SER A 135 -15.04 -13.56 -11.27
C SER A 135 -16.56 -13.70 -11.25
N THR A 136 -17.23 -13.36 -12.34
CA THR A 136 -18.62 -13.81 -12.54
C THR A 136 -18.55 -15.20 -13.17
N THR A 137 -18.86 -16.22 -12.37
CA THR A 137 -19.07 -17.60 -12.82
C THR A 137 -20.36 -17.69 -13.63
#